data_AF-A0A0A1EF64-F1
#
_entry.id   AF-A0A0A1EF64-F1
#
_cell.length_a   1.000
_cell.length_b   1.000
_cell.length_c   1.000
_cell.angle_alpha   90.00
_cell.angle_beta   90.00
_cell.angle_gamma   90.00
#
_symmetry.space_group_name_H-M   'P 1'
#
loop_
_entity.id
_entity.type
_entity.pdbx_description
1 polymer ?
#
loop_
_entity_poly.entity_id
_entity_poly.type
_entity_poly.pdbx_seq_one_letter_code
_entity_poly.pdbx_strand_id
1 'polypeptide(L)'
;MYMSEMGTVELLTREGEIEIAKRIEEGIREVMSAIAHFPGTVDSILAEYERVTTEGGRLTDVFSGYIDPDDDGAAAPQEVEPQTPQTARPPVDDEKDDEEEGDSDDEEEEGDGGPDPEVARLRFGAVAEQLEKAKKTIKKHGRHSDQAVEELFALAELFMPIKLIPKQYDALVERVRTSL
;
A
#
# COMPACT_ATOMS: atom_id res chain seq x y z
N MET A 1 -6.67 16.96 32.30
CA MET A 1 -7.31 15.64 32.13
C MET A 1 -6.51 14.79 31.15
N TYR A 2 -6.35 15.22 29.89
CA TYR A 2 -5.58 14.51 28.85
C TYR A 2 -4.15 14.04 29.24
N MET A 3 -3.33 14.91 29.83
CA MET A 3 -1.95 14.54 30.24
C MET A 3 -1.90 13.46 31.34
N SER A 4 -2.94 13.38 32.17
CA SER A 4 -3.02 12.35 33.21
C SER A 4 -3.43 10.99 32.65
N GLU A 5 -4.13 10.96 31.51
CA GLU A 5 -4.56 9.74 30.85
C GLU A 5 -3.46 9.20 29.93
N MET A 6 -2.74 10.07 29.20
CA MET A 6 -1.58 9.65 28.39
C MET A 6 -0.44 9.06 29.22
N GLY A 7 -0.24 9.53 30.45
CA GLY A 7 0.80 9.00 31.36
C GLY A 7 0.55 7.59 31.89
N THR A 8 -0.62 7.00 31.59
CA THR A 8 -0.94 5.60 31.95
C THR A 8 -0.60 4.60 30.86
N VAL A 9 -0.24 5.06 29.66
CA VAL A 9 0.17 4.20 28.54
C VAL A 9 1.68 4.08 28.56
N GLU A 10 2.18 2.84 28.62
CA GLU A 10 3.62 2.56 28.60
C GLU A 10 4.21 2.87 27.21
N LEU A 11 5.46 3.33 27.19
CA LEU A 11 6.19 3.53 25.93
C LEU A 11 6.49 2.18 25.27
N LEU A 12 6.43 2.15 23.94
CA LEU A 12 6.74 0.94 23.19
C LEU A 12 8.24 0.62 23.28
N THR A 13 8.55 -0.67 23.38
CA THR A 13 9.89 -1.19 23.10
C THR A 13 10.03 -1.42 21.61
N ARG A 14 11.26 -1.47 21.09
CA ARG A 14 11.51 -1.82 19.68
C ARG A 14 10.84 -3.14 19.27
N GLU A 15 10.84 -4.13 20.16
CA GLU A 15 10.15 -5.41 19.94
C GLU A 15 8.62 -5.22 19.86
N GLY A 16 8.05 -4.38 20.73
CA GLY A 16 6.63 -4.03 20.70
C GLY A 16 6.23 -3.26 19.44
N GLU A 17 7.08 -2.37 18.93
CA GLU A 17 6.88 -1.69 17.65
C GLU A 17 6.82 -2.68 16.49
N ILE A 18 7.75 -3.65 16.46
CA ILE A 18 7.79 -4.70 15.43
C ILE A 18 6.54 -5.59 15.53
N GLU A 19 6.10 -5.97 16.73
CA GLU A 19 4.89 -6.77 16.90
C GLU A 19 3.64 -6.02 16.40
N ILE A 20 3.54 -4.73 16.70
CA ILE A 20 2.42 -3.89 16.21
C ILE A 20 2.46 -3.78 14.68
N ALA A 21 3.63 -3.56 14.09
CA ALA A 21 3.79 -3.51 12.63
C ALA A 21 3.31 -4.81 11.98
N LYS A 22 3.75 -5.98 12.48
CA LYS A 22 3.29 -7.29 12.00
C LYS A 22 1.78 -7.44 12.08
N ARG A 23 1.17 -7.08 13.21
CA ARG A 23 -0.28 -7.17 13.40
C ARG A 23 -1.06 -6.26 12.45
N ILE A 24 -0.52 -5.08 12.13
CA ILE A 24 -1.11 -4.18 11.14
C ILE A 24 -1.05 -4.81 9.75
N GLU A 25 0.09 -5.38 9.37
CA GLU A 25 0.27 -6.01 8.06
C GLU A 25 -0.57 -7.27 7.89
N GLU A 26 -0.64 -8.12 8.90
CA GLU A 26 -1.54 -9.28 8.94
C GLU A 26 -3.00 -8.85 8.78
N GLY A 27 -3.43 -7.80 9.49
CA GLY A 27 -4.78 -7.26 9.36
C GLY A 27 -5.08 -6.74 7.96
N ILE A 28 -4.15 -5.99 7.35
CA ILE A 28 -4.29 -5.52 5.97
C ILE A 28 -4.41 -6.70 5.01
N ARG A 29 -3.57 -7.72 5.19
CA ARG A 29 -3.54 -8.93 4.38
C ARG A 29 -4.85 -9.72 4.46
N GLU A 30 -5.42 -9.88 5.66
CA GLU A 30 -6.73 -10.51 5.86
C GLU A 30 -7.85 -9.75 5.14
N VAL A 31 -7.86 -8.41 5.26
CA VAL A 31 -8.87 -7.58 4.60
C VAL A 31 -8.71 -7.67 3.07
N MET A 32 -7.49 -7.59 2.55
CA MET A 32 -7.21 -7.72 1.11
C MET A 32 -7.63 -9.08 0.56
N SER A 33 -7.40 -10.17 1.31
CA SER A 33 -7.88 -11.50 0.95
C SER A 33 -9.41 -11.55 0.86
N ALA A 34 -10.13 -11.00 1.85
CA ALA A 34 -11.59 -10.95 1.81
C ALA A 34 -12.10 -10.11 0.62
N ILE A 35 -11.46 -8.97 0.36
CA ILE A 35 -11.77 -8.06 -0.74
C ILE A 35 -11.54 -8.73 -2.12
N ALA A 36 -10.48 -9.53 -2.27
CA ALA A 36 -10.18 -10.28 -3.50
C ALA A 36 -11.29 -11.29 -3.86
N HIS A 37 -11.94 -11.86 -2.85
CA HIS A 37 -13.07 -12.77 -3.03
C HIS A 37 -14.38 -12.04 -3.38
N PHE A 38 -14.42 -10.71 -3.36
CA PHE A 38 -15.61 -9.96 -3.76
C PHE A 38 -15.64 -9.74 -5.30
N PRO A 39 -16.76 -10.04 -5.99
CA PRO A 39 -16.85 -9.90 -7.43
C PRO A 39 -16.56 -8.47 -7.93
N GLY A 40 -15.75 -8.34 -8.99
CA GLY A 40 -15.48 -7.06 -9.64
C GLY A 40 -14.45 -6.17 -8.94
N THR A 41 -13.97 -6.55 -7.76
CA THR A 41 -12.93 -5.80 -7.05
C THR A 41 -11.59 -5.89 -7.79
N VAL A 42 -11.10 -7.10 -8.04
CA VAL A 42 -9.80 -7.30 -8.72
C VAL A 42 -9.85 -6.71 -10.13
N ASP A 43 -10.96 -6.87 -10.84
CA ASP A 43 -11.21 -6.23 -12.14
C ASP A 43 -10.98 -4.72 -12.08
N SER A 44 -11.47 -4.05 -11.04
CA SER A 44 -11.37 -2.60 -10.94
C SER A 44 -9.93 -2.09 -10.74
N ILE A 45 -9.11 -2.82 -9.99
CA ILE A 45 -7.70 -2.48 -9.83
C ILE A 45 -6.89 -2.78 -11.10
N LEU A 46 -7.20 -3.88 -11.80
CA LEU A 46 -6.59 -4.15 -13.10
C LEU A 46 -6.94 -3.06 -14.11
N ALA A 47 -8.19 -2.58 -14.12
CA ALA A 47 -8.61 -1.48 -15.00
C ALA A 47 -7.92 -0.15 -14.64
N GLU A 48 -7.73 0.12 -13.35
CA GLU A 48 -6.96 1.28 -12.88
C GLU A 48 -5.51 1.22 -13.37
N TYR A 49 -4.86 0.05 -13.21
CA TYR A 49 -3.51 -0.20 -13.67
C TYR A 49 -3.38 -0.07 -15.18
N GLU A 50 -4.32 -0.63 -15.96
CA GLU A 50 -4.34 -0.50 -17.42
C GLU A 50 -4.51 0.96 -17.85
N ARG A 51 -5.40 1.71 -17.19
CA ARG A 51 -5.60 3.13 -17.49
C ARG A 51 -4.31 3.91 -17.26
N VAL A 52 -3.67 3.73 -16.11
CA VAL A 52 -2.42 4.43 -15.76
C VAL A 52 -1.31 4.09 -16.75
N THR A 53 -1.15 2.82 -17.11
CA THR A 53 -0.10 2.40 -18.04
C THR A 53 -0.35 2.81 -19.49
N THR A 54 -1.61 2.97 -19.90
CA THR A 54 -1.98 3.36 -21.28
C THR A 54 -2.02 4.88 -21.46
N GLU A 55 -2.49 5.62 -20.46
CA GLU A 55 -2.63 7.09 -20.51
C GLU A 55 -1.35 7.82 -20.07
N GLY A 56 -0.29 7.10 -19.70
CA GLY A 56 0.98 7.68 -19.26
C GLY A 56 0.96 8.24 -17.83
N GLY A 57 0.09 7.69 -16.97
CA GLY A 57 0.06 7.99 -15.53
C GLY A 57 1.21 7.32 -14.77
N ARG A 58 1.27 7.52 -13.44
CA ARG A 58 2.31 6.95 -12.59
C ARG A 58 1.80 5.71 -11.86
N LEU A 59 2.62 4.66 -11.75
CA LEU A 59 2.26 3.46 -10.98
C LEU A 59 1.98 3.75 -9.50
N THR A 60 2.61 4.79 -8.96
CA THR A 60 2.39 5.32 -7.62
C THR A 60 0.97 5.86 -7.41
N ASP A 61 0.20 6.13 -8.47
CA ASP A 61 -1.22 6.49 -8.39
C ASP A 61 -2.12 5.27 -8.08
N VAL A 62 -1.58 4.05 -8.17
CA VAL A 62 -2.31 2.79 -7.99
C VAL A 62 -1.83 2.05 -6.74
N PHE A 63 -0.51 1.88 -6.60
CA PHE A 63 0.08 1.10 -5.52
C PHE A 63 1.47 1.63 -5.16
N SER A 64 1.91 1.41 -3.92
CA SER A 64 3.18 1.91 -3.40
C SER A 64 4.27 0.84 -3.33
N GLY A 65 3.93 -0.43 -3.50
CA GLY A 65 4.89 -1.53 -3.43
C GLY A 65 4.24 -2.89 -3.20
N TYR A 66 5.02 -3.82 -2.67
CA TYR A 66 4.55 -5.17 -2.36
C TYR A 66 4.82 -5.53 -0.91
N ILE A 67 3.90 -6.26 -0.30
CA ILE A 67 4.07 -6.89 1.00
C ILE A 67 4.88 -8.17 0.76
N ASP A 68 6.06 -8.25 1.36
CA ASP A 68 6.85 -9.48 1.34
C ASP A 68 6.25 -10.46 2.36
N PRO A 69 5.90 -11.70 1.97
CA PRO A 69 5.44 -12.72 2.91
C PRO A 69 6.51 -13.10 3.97
N ASP A 70 7.79 -12.87 3.69
CA ASP A 70 8.92 -13.24 4.55
C ASP A 70 9.53 -12.04 5.31
N ASP A 71 9.05 -10.81 5.09
CA ASP A 71 9.52 -9.63 5.84
C ASP A 71 8.97 -9.68 7.28
N ASP A 72 9.90 -9.71 8.23
CA ASP A 72 9.64 -9.81 9.65
C ASP A 72 9.49 -8.43 10.31
N GLY A 73 9.17 -7.40 9.53
CA GLY A 73 9.00 -6.03 9.99
C GLY A 73 10.29 -5.41 10.52
N ALA A 74 11.44 -6.01 10.20
CA ALA A 74 12.76 -5.49 10.55
C ALA A 74 13.22 -4.38 9.60
N ALA A 75 12.66 -4.32 8.39
CA ALA A 75 12.68 -3.12 7.58
C ALA A 75 11.85 -2.06 8.33
N ALA A 76 12.52 -1.01 8.81
CA ALA A 76 11.90 0.04 9.60
C ALA A 76 10.57 0.49 8.96
N PRO A 77 9.50 0.74 9.74
CA PRO A 77 8.37 1.45 9.20
C PRO A 77 8.91 2.72 8.56
N GLN A 78 8.69 2.90 7.25
CA GLN A 78 8.90 4.19 6.62
C GLN A 78 8.22 5.20 7.53
N GLU A 79 9.03 6.06 8.15
CA GLU A 79 8.54 7.16 8.96
C GLU A 79 7.58 7.91 8.06
N VAL A 80 6.29 7.73 8.29
CA VAL A 80 5.30 8.70 7.86
C VAL A 80 5.61 9.92 8.70
N GLU A 81 6.52 10.75 8.19
CA GLU A 81 6.82 12.03 8.81
C GLU A 81 5.47 12.71 9.08
N PRO A 82 5.15 13.02 10.35
CA PRO A 82 3.95 13.77 10.63
C PRO A 82 4.10 15.11 9.92
N GLN A 83 3.28 15.33 8.89
CA GLN A 83 3.21 16.62 8.20
C GLN A 83 2.97 17.70 9.25
N THR A 84 4.02 18.45 9.56
CA THR A 84 3.94 19.54 10.51
C THR A 84 3.01 20.60 9.92
N PRO A 85 1.96 21.03 10.64
CA PRO A 85 1.15 22.16 10.18
C PRO A 85 2.06 23.39 10.10
N GLN A 86 2.22 23.96 8.91
CA GLN A 86 2.94 25.21 8.69
C GLN A 86 2.34 26.31 9.57
N THR A 87 3.02 26.63 10.67
CA THR A 87 2.70 27.80 11.48
C THR A 87 3.44 29.02 10.93
N ALA A 88 2.64 30.05 10.65
CA ALA A 88 2.97 31.39 10.22
C ALA A 88 4.30 31.98 10.73
N ARG A 89 5.03 32.61 9.79
CA ARG A 89 6.10 33.60 10.01
C ARG A 89 5.69 34.71 10.99
N PRO A 90 6.64 35.25 11.77
CA PRO A 90 6.91 36.69 11.71
C PRO A 90 8.45 36.99 11.74
N PRO A 91 8.93 38.25 11.80
CA PRO A 91 9.75 38.85 10.75
C PRO A 91 11.26 38.89 11.05
N VAL A 92 11.99 39.24 9.99
CA VAL A 92 13.42 39.55 9.87
C VAL A 92 13.99 40.48 10.96
N ASP A 93 15.21 40.19 11.40
CA ASP A 93 16.22 41.21 11.72
C ASP A 93 17.61 40.70 11.29
N ASP A 94 18.36 41.60 10.68
CA ASP A 94 19.62 41.44 9.94
C ASP A 94 20.78 41.76 10.89
N GLU A 95 21.82 40.92 10.98
CA GLU A 95 23.20 41.40 11.18
C GLU A 95 24.23 40.28 10.91
N LYS A 96 25.25 40.66 10.14
CA LYS A 96 26.29 39.84 9.46
C LYS A 96 27.42 39.38 10.40
N ASP A 97 28.03 38.23 10.11
CA ASP A 97 29.49 38.14 9.87
C ASP A 97 29.88 36.83 9.15
N ASP A 98 30.97 36.91 8.39
CA ASP A 98 31.47 36.05 7.30
C ASP A 98 32.22 34.75 7.73
N GLU A 99 32.47 33.92 6.69
CA GLU A 99 33.60 32.98 6.46
C GLU A 99 33.32 31.46 6.36
N GLU A 100 33.00 31.07 5.12
CA GLU A 100 33.70 30.09 4.25
C GLU A 100 33.73 28.57 4.50
N GLU A 101 33.40 27.88 3.39
CA GLU A 101 33.94 26.60 2.86
C GLU A 101 33.33 25.28 3.36
N GLY A 102 32.61 24.62 2.45
CA GLY A 102 32.15 23.24 2.60
C GLY A 102 31.12 22.83 1.55
N ASP A 103 31.41 23.08 0.28
CA ASP A 103 30.70 22.52 -0.88
C ASP A 103 30.76 20.98 -0.82
N SER A 104 29.66 20.39 -0.39
CA SER A 104 29.26 19.03 -0.70
C SER A 104 27.74 19.03 -0.61
N ASP A 105 27.13 19.65 -1.62
CA ASP A 105 25.74 19.41 -1.97
C ASP A 105 25.65 17.93 -2.38
N ASP A 106 25.59 17.07 -1.37
CA ASP A 106 25.06 15.72 -1.50
C ASP A 106 23.56 15.96 -1.73
N GLU A 107 23.22 16.30 -2.98
CA GLU A 107 21.91 16.02 -3.54
C GLU A 107 21.77 14.48 -3.49
N GLU A 108 21.53 13.97 -2.28
CA GLU A 108 20.80 12.72 -2.13
C GLU A 108 19.52 12.94 -2.92
N GLU A 109 19.49 12.31 -4.10
CA GLU A 109 18.35 12.21 -4.99
C GLU A 109 17.26 11.39 -4.26
N GLU A 110 16.75 11.93 -3.16
CA GLU A 110 15.50 11.55 -2.56
C GLU A 110 14.40 11.93 -3.54
N GLY A 111 13.97 10.97 -4.36
CA GLY A 111 12.63 11.01 -4.92
C GLY A 111 12.48 10.61 -6.38
N ASP A 112 12.63 9.32 -6.69
CA ASP A 112 11.73 8.65 -7.65
C ASP A 112 11.77 7.10 -7.53
N GLY A 113 11.76 6.57 -6.31
CA GLY A 113 11.74 5.12 -6.05
C GLY A 113 10.34 4.50 -6.23
N GLY A 114 9.64 4.83 -7.32
CA GLY A 114 8.34 4.24 -7.63
C GLY A 114 8.42 2.72 -7.87
N PRO A 115 7.29 1.99 -7.85
CA PRO A 115 7.30 0.56 -8.13
C PRO A 115 7.92 0.25 -9.50
N ASP A 116 8.80 -0.77 -9.56
CA ASP A 116 9.44 -1.20 -10.81
C ASP A 116 8.37 -1.57 -11.86
N PRO A 117 8.33 -0.89 -13.02
CA PRO A 117 7.35 -1.16 -14.07
C PRO A 117 7.38 -2.58 -14.64
N GLU A 118 8.55 -3.22 -14.73
CA GLU A 118 8.66 -4.59 -15.25
C GLU A 118 8.11 -5.60 -14.23
N VAL A 119 8.41 -5.40 -12.95
CA VAL A 119 7.84 -6.23 -11.87
C VAL A 119 6.33 -6.03 -11.78
N ALA A 120 5.85 -4.80 -11.91
CA ALA A 120 4.43 -4.47 -11.96
C ALA A 120 3.75 -5.19 -13.12
N ARG A 121 4.30 -5.09 -14.33
CA ARG A 121 3.77 -5.77 -15.51
C ARG A 121 3.69 -7.28 -15.32
N LEU A 122 4.70 -7.90 -14.73
CA LEU A 122 4.71 -9.34 -14.43
C LEU A 122 3.60 -9.71 -13.45
N ARG A 123 3.52 -9.00 -12.32
CA ARG A 123 2.57 -9.32 -11.23
C ARG A 123 1.13 -9.03 -11.62
N PHE A 124 0.84 -7.85 -12.16
CA PHE A 124 -0.50 -7.50 -12.66
C PHE A 124 -0.91 -8.40 -13.84
N GLY A 125 0.04 -8.81 -14.69
CA GLY A 125 -0.19 -9.82 -15.73
C GLY A 125 -0.62 -11.17 -15.15
N ALA A 126 0.10 -11.68 -14.14
CA ALA A 126 -0.26 -12.92 -13.46
C ALA A 126 -1.65 -12.84 -12.80
N VAL A 127 -1.98 -11.72 -12.15
CA VAL A 127 -3.32 -11.48 -11.58
C VAL A 127 -4.40 -11.49 -12.67
N ALA A 128 -4.16 -10.82 -13.80
CA ALA A 128 -5.10 -10.78 -14.92
C ALA A 128 -5.35 -12.17 -15.53
N GLU A 129 -4.29 -12.95 -15.75
CA GLU A 129 -4.41 -14.32 -16.25
C GLU A 129 -5.20 -15.22 -15.29
N GLN A 130 -4.90 -15.13 -13.99
CA GLN A 130 -5.58 -15.91 -12.97
C GLN A 130 -7.05 -15.52 -12.83
N LEU A 131 -7.37 -14.22 -12.93
CA LEU A 131 -8.74 -13.72 -12.92
C LEU A 131 -9.56 -14.28 -14.10
N GLU A 132 -8.97 -14.34 -15.30
CA GLU A 132 -9.64 -14.91 -16.47
C GLU A 132 -9.85 -16.43 -16.34
N LYS A 133 -8.92 -17.16 -15.72
CA LYS A 133 -9.13 -18.57 -15.37
C LYS A 133 -10.28 -18.72 -14.38
N ALA A 134 -10.27 -17.96 -13.28
CA ALA A 134 -11.33 -17.98 -12.27
C ALA A 134 -12.70 -17.67 -12.91
N LYS A 135 -12.82 -16.63 -13.74
CA LYS A 135 -14.06 -16.30 -14.46
C LYS A 135 -14.55 -17.45 -15.35
N LYS A 136 -13.66 -18.09 -16.11
CA LYS A 136 -14.02 -19.24 -16.97
C LYS A 136 -14.51 -20.43 -16.15
N THR A 137 -13.86 -20.73 -15.03
CA THR A 137 -14.25 -21.82 -14.11
C THR A 137 -15.59 -21.51 -13.46
N ILE A 138 -15.79 -20.29 -12.96
CA ILE A 138 -17.06 -19.81 -12.39
C ILE A 138 -18.19 -19.94 -13.43
N LYS A 139 -17.94 -19.59 -14.69
CA LYS A 139 -18.95 -19.70 -15.77
C LYS A 139 -19.33 -21.15 -16.07
N LYS A 140 -18.42 -22.11 -15.90
CA LYS A 140 -18.66 -23.54 -16.19
C LYS A 140 -19.29 -24.30 -15.03
N HIS A 141 -18.82 -24.04 -13.80
CA HIS A 141 -19.14 -24.85 -12.62
C HIS A 141 -19.96 -24.11 -11.57
N GLY A 142 -20.12 -22.79 -11.71
CA GLY A 142 -20.71 -21.92 -10.70
C GLY A 142 -19.66 -21.40 -9.71
N ARG A 143 -19.97 -20.29 -9.04
CA ARG A 143 -19.02 -19.60 -8.13
C ARG A 143 -18.66 -20.42 -6.89
N HIS A 144 -19.59 -21.23 -6.40
CA HIS A 144 -19.46 -21.99 -5.16
C HIS A 144 -19.00 -23.43 -5.39
N SER A 145 -18.55 -23.78 -6.60
CA SER A 145 -17.96 -25.09 -6.84
C SER A 145 -16.53 -25.14 -6.28
N ASP A 146 -16.08 -26.31 -5.86
CA ASP A 146 -14.74 -26.48 -5.30
C ASP A 146 -13.65 -25.97 -6.27
N GLN A 147 -13.81 -26.23 -7.57
CA GLN A 147 -12.89 -25.73 -8.60
C GLN A 147 -12.87 -24.20 -8.68
N ALA A 148 -14.03 -23.54 -8.54
CA ALA A 148 -14.09 -22.08 -8.59
C ALA A 148 -13.49 -21.46 -7.32
N VAL A 149 -13.68 -22.11 -6.16
CA VAL A 149 -13.09 -21.70 -4.89
C VAL A 149 -11.57 -21.79 -4.94
N GLU A 150 -11.01 -22.89 -5.46
CA GLU A 150 -9.55 -23.05 -5.65
C GLU A 150 -8.97 -21.94 -6.53
N GLU A 151 -9.61 -21.63 -7.66
CA GLU A 151 -9.13 -20.59 -8.58
C GLU A 151 -9.27 -19.17 -7.99
N LEU A 152 -10.31 -18.91 -7.18
CA LEU A 152 -10.50 -17.65 -6.45
C LEU A 152 -9.48 -17.50 -5.32
N PHE A 153 -9.12 -18.59 -4.64
CA PHE A 153 -8.08 -18.58 -3.62
C PHE A 153 -6.71 -18.27 -4.23
N ALA A 154 -6.35 -18.93 -5.34
CA ALA A 154 -5.12 -18.64 -6.08
C ALA A 154 -5.10 -17.18 -6.61
N LEU A 155 -6.25 -16.63 -7.00
CA LEU A 155 -6.36 -15.22 -7.36
C LEU A 155 -6.05 -14.30 -6.16
N ALA A 156 -6.60 -14.63 -4.99
CA ALA A 156 -6.37 -13.86 -3.76
C ALA A 156 -4.89 -13.89 -3.35
N GLU A 157 -4.21 -15.03 -3.47
CA GLU A 157 -2.77 -15.16 -3.17
C GLU A 157 -1.88 -14.26 -4.04
N LEU A 158 -2.25 -14.06 -5.30
CA LEU A 158 -1.52 -13.16 -6.21
C LEU A 158 -1.84 -11.68 -5.95
N PHE A 159 -3.06 -11.38 -5.50
CA PHE A 159 -3.55 -10.01 -5.31
C PHE A 159 -3.19 -9.43 -3.94
N MET A 160 -3.24 -10.25 -2.89
CA MET A 160 -2.99 -9.83 -1.50
C MET A 160 -1.64 -9.15 -1.24
N PRO A 161 -0.53 -9.47 -1.93
CA PRO A 161 0.75 -8.83 -1.65
C PRO A 161 0.85 -7.43 -2.27
N ILE A 162 -0.14 -6.95 -3.03
CA ILE A 162 -0.08 -5.63 -3.67
C ILE A 162 -0.47 -4.57 -2.63
N LYS A 163 0.47 -3.69 -2.27
CA LYS A 163 0.23 -2.58 -1.34
C LYS A 163 -0.39 -1.40 -2.07
N LEU A 164 -1.72 -1.40 -2.15
CA LEU A 164 -2.50 -0.31 -2.77
C LEU A 164 -2.30 1.00 -2.02
N ILE A 165 -2.37 2.13 -2.74
CA ILE A 165 -2.43 3.43 -2.08
C ILE A 165 -3.76 3.59 -1.33
N PRO A 166 -3.81 4.41 -0.26
CA PRO A 166 -5.02 4.57 0.56
C PRO A 166 -6.28 4.88 -0.26
N LYS A 167 -6.16 5.76 -1.26
CA LYS A 167 -7.27 6.12 -2.16
C LYS A 167 -7.89 4.90 -2.87
N GLN A 168 -7.06 4.00 -3.40
CA GLN A 168 -7.54 2.82 -4.12
C GLN A 168 -8.10 1.79 -3.13
N TYR A 169 -7.41 1.59 -2.00
CA TYR A 169 -7.86 0.70 -0.94
C TYR A 169 -9.24 1.09 -0.41
N ASP A 170 -9.44 2.37 -0.07
CA ASP A 170 -10.71 2.89 0.44
C ASP A 170 -11.85 2.72 -0.58
N ALA A 171 -11.57 2.95 -1.87
CA ALA A 171 -12.54 2.73 -2.94
C ALA A 171 -12.99 1.26 -3.04
N LEU A 172 -12.07 0.31 -2.81
CA LEU A 172 -12.42 -1.11 -2.75
C LEU A 172 -13.27 -1.44 -1.53
N VAL A 173 -12.88 -0.94 -0.35
CA VAL A 173 -13.64 -1.14 0.89
C VAL A 173 -15.05 -0.57 0.76
N GLU A 174 -15.19 0.63 0.19
CA GLU A 174 -16.50 1.26 -0.05
C GLU A 174 -17.36 0.46 -1.02
N ARG A 175 -16.78 -0.04 -2.13
CA ARG A 175 -17.48 -0.90 -3.08
C ARG A 175 -18.06 -2.14 -2.38
N VAL A 176 -17.29 -2.79 -1.52
CA VAL A 176 -17.74 -3.96 -0.78
C VAL A 176 -18.85 -3.58 0.20
N ARG A 177 -18.66 -2.52 0.98
CA ARG A 177 -19.64 -2.05 1.98
C ARG A 177 -20.97 -1.62 1.39
N THR A 178 -20.96 -0.98 0.22
CA THR A 178 -22.18 -0.49 -0.46
C THR A 178 -22.93 -1.59 -1.21
N SER A 179 -22.32 -2.76 -1.38
CA SER A 179 -22.93 -3.91 -2.05
C SER A 179 -23.64 -4.89 -1.10
N LEU A 180 -23.54 -4.64 0.21
CA LEU A 180 -24.23 -5.37 1.28
C LEU A 180 -25.57 -4.70 1.62
#